data_AF-A0A847AKG4-F1
#
_entry.id   AF-A0A847AKG4-F1
#
_cell.length_a   1.000
_cell.length_b   1.000
_cell.length_c   1.000
_cell.angle_alpha   90.00
_cell.angle_beta   90.00
_cell.angle_gamma   90.00
#
_symmetry.space_group_name_H-M   'P 1'
#
loop_
_entity.id
_entity.type
_entity.pdbx_description
1 polymer ?
#
loop_
_entity_poly.entity_id
_entity_poly.type
_entity_poly.pdbx_seq_one_letter_code
_entity_poly.pdbx_strand_id
1 'polypeptide(L)'
;MEFETILRNLAKKEYRPIYLLHGEEPYFIDKISGYIEKNVLTEEEKSFNQTIFYGKDSDPRIIADTAYKYPMMSGKQVVIIKEAQTLKEIEILRNYASKPMPSTILVICYKYKTLNQKTK
;
A
#
# COMPACT_ATOMS: atom_id res chain seq x y z
N MET A 1 -12.18 7.78 3.28
CA MET A 1 -11.87 7.80 4.73
C MET A 1 -11.07 9.05 4.99
N GLU A 2 -11.45 9.83 5.98
CA GLU A 2 -10.71 11.03 6.38
C GLU A 2 -9.30 10.67 6.88
N PHE A 3 -8.30 11.46 6.50
CA PHE A 3 -6.88 11.28 6.85
C PHE A 3 -6.65 11.00 8.35
N GLU A 4 -7.27 11.80 9.21
CA GLU A 4 -7.18 11.67 10.68
C GLU A 4 -7.71 10.34 11.21
N THR A 5 -8.67 9.73 10.52
CA THR A 5 -9.22 8.42 10.91
C THR A 5 -8.23 7.30 10.58
N ILE A 6 -7.57 7.39 9.44
CA ILE A 6 -6.56 6.41 9.02
C ILE A 6 -5.40 6.40 10.02
N LEU A 7 -4.84 7.57 10.36
CA LEU A 7 -3.75 7.66 11.33
C LEU A 7 -4.14 7.14 12.72
N ARG A 8 -5.36 7.45 13.19
CA ARG A 8 -5.84 6.93 14.48
C ARG A 8 -5.94 5.40 14.49
N ASN A 9 -6.41 4.78 13.42
CA ASN A 9 -6.47 3.32 13.31
C ASN A 9 -5.07 2.70 13.23
N LEU A 10 -4.17 3.31 12.46
CA LEU A 10 -2.77 2.89 12.37
C LEU A 10 -2.07 2.94 13.74
N ALA A 11 -2.30 4.00 14.52
CA ALA A 11 -1.76 4.13 15.88
C ALA A 11 -2.30 3.07 16.86
N LYS A 12 -3.53 2.59 16.64
CA LYS A 12 -4.12 1.46 17.39
C LYS A 12 -3.67 0.08 16.87
N LYS A 13 -2.78 0.03 15.87
CA LYS A 13 -2.38 -1.19 15.16
C LYS A 13 -3.55 -1.90 14.45
N GLU A 14 -4.60 -1.16 14.13
CA GLU A 14 -5.76 -1.63 13.38
C GLU A 14 -5.50 -1.47 11.88
N TYR A 15 -4.87 -2.48 11.30
CA TYR A 15 -4.44 -2.45 9.90
C TYR A 15 -5.50 -3.02 8.95
N ARG A 16 -5.66 -2.36 7.80
CA ARG A 16 -6.42 -2.87 6.65
C ARG A 16 -5.44 -3.50 5.65
N PRO A 17 -5.86 -4.55 4.91
CA PRO A 17 -4.97 -5.20 3.96
C PRO A 17 -4.65 -4.34 2.73
N ILE A 18 -5.47 -3.32 2.43
CA ILE A 18 -5.26 -2.40 1.31
C ILE A 18 -5.54 -0.97 1.76
N TYR A 19 -4.63 -0.06 1.43
CA TYR A 19 -4.77 1.38 1.54
C TYR A 19 -4.59 2.00 0.14
N LEU A 20 -5.68 2.45 -0.47
CA LEU A 20 -5.63 3.28 -1.67
C LEU A 20 -5.60 4.75 -1.25
N LEU A 21 -4.42 5.35 -1.29
CA LEU A 21 -4.17 6.74 -0.89
C LEU A 21 -4.14 7.60 -2.15
N HIS A 22 -5.20 8.34 -2.40
CA HIS A 22 -5.33 9.21 -3.55
C HIS A 22 -5.83 10.60 -3.16
N GLY A 23 -5.53 11.60 -3.98
CA GLY A 23 -5.96 12.97 -3.74
C GLY A 23 -5.04 14.00 -4.35
N GLU A 24 -5.47 15.25 -4.27
CA GLU A 24 -4.74 16.41 -4.77
C GLU A 24 -3.65 16.88 -3.82
N GLU A 25 -3.71 16.47 -2.54
CA GLU A 25 -2.77 16.85 -1.48
C GLU A 25 -1.78 15.70 -1.17
N PRO A 26 -0.56 15.72 -1.75
CA PRO A 26 0.42 14.64 -1.60
C PRO A 26 0.94 14.52 -0.18
N TYR A 27 0.97 15.63 0.56
CA TYR A 27 1.47 15.69 1.93
C TYR A 27 0.78 14.67 2.84
N PHE A 28 -0.53 14.53 2.74
CA PHE A 28 -1.29 13.56 3.52
C PHE A 28 -1.02 12.12 3.11
N ILE A 29 -0.87 11.87 1.81
CA ILE A 29 -0.50 10.56 1.26
C ILE A 29 0.88 10.16 1.82
N ASP A 30 1.86 11.06 1.72
CA ASP A 30 3.22 10.82 2.19
C ASP A 30 3.29 10.62 3.70
N LYS A 31 2.46 11.35 4.46
CA LYS A 31 2.39 11.20 5.92
C LYS A 31 1.80 9.85 6.34
N ILE A 32 0.74 9.37 5.67
CA ILE A 32 0.18 8.04 5.93
C ILE A 32 1.16 6.95 5.49
N SER A 33 1.66 7.01 4.26
CA SER A 33 2.56 5.97 3.75
C SER A 33 3.85 5.90 4.55
N GLY A 34 4.41 7.07 4.93
CA GLY A 34 5.59 7.15 5.78
C GLY A 34 5.33 6.65 7.20
N TYR A 35 4.12 6.84 7.75
CA TYR A 35 3.77 6.22 9.02
C TYR A 35 3.76 4.70 8.92
N ILE A 36 3.13 4.15 7.87
CA ILE A 36 3.06 2.69 7.63
C ILE A 36 4.47 2.12 7.45
N GLU A 37 5.28 2.74 6.59
CA GLU A 37 6.67 2.37 6.31
C GLU A 37 7.54 2.36 7.58
N LYS A 38 7.25 3.22 8.55
CA LYS A 38 8.07 3.36 9.76
C LYS A 38 7.61 2.51 10.93
N ASN A 39 6.30 2.29 11.11
CA ASN A 39 5.73 1.83 12.38
C ASN A 39 5.06 0.45 12.34
N VAL A 40 4.79 -0.11 11.15
CA VAL A 40 4.10 -1.41 11.06
C VAL A 40 5.02 -2.57 11.42
N LEU A 41 6.28 -2.47 11.01
CA LEU A 41 7.31 -3.50 11.17
C LEU A 41 8.45 -2.95 12.02
N THR A 42 9.11 -3.81 12.79
CA THR A 42 10.40 -3.47 13.42
C THR A 42 11.49 -3.29 12.36
N GLU A 43 12.63 -2.70 12.72
CA GLU A 43 13.74 -2.52 11.79
C GLU A 43 14.26 -3.86 11.25
N GLU A 44 14.28 -4.91 12.08
CA GLU A 44 14.68 -6.26 11.68
C GLU A 44 13.68 -6.85 10.68
N GLU A 45 12.38 -6.74 10.96
CA GLU A 45 11.32 -7.26 10.10
C GLU A 45 11.29 -6.59 8.73
N LYS A 46 11.57 -5.27 8.65
CA LYS A 46 11.53 -4.50 7.39
C LYS A 46 12.44 -5.09 6.31
N SER A 47 13.61 -5.60 6.70
CA SER A 47 14.59 -6.15 5.75
C SER A 47 14.06 -7.34 4.94
N PHE A 48 13.08 -8.07 5.48
CA PHE A 48 12.46 -9.23 4.82
C PHE A 48 11.00 -9.00 4.40
N ASN A 49 10.29 -8.14 5.11
CA ASN A 49 8.83 -8.01 5.00
C ASN A 49 8.38 -6.67 4.45
N GLN A 50 9.29 -5.74 4.14
CA GLN A 50 8.95 -4.47 3.51
C GLN A 50 9.49 -4.41 2.09
N THR A 51 8.63 -4.07 1.13
CA THR A 51 9.05 -3.80 -0.26
C THR A 51 8.43 -2.50 -0.73
N ILE A 52 9.26 -1.63 -1.30
CA ILE A 52 8.83 -0.35 -1.87
C ILE A 52 9.06 -0.40 -3.38
N PHE A 53 7.98 -0.20 -4.13
CA PHE A 53 7.95 -0.08 -5.57
C PHE A 53 7.74 1.40 -5.95
N TYR A 54 8.34 1.82 -7.06
CA TYR A 54 8.08 3.13 -7.68
C TYR A 54 7.37 2.91 -9.01
N GLY A 55 6.19 3.51 -9.18
CA GLY A 55 5.25 3.16 -10.26
C GLY A 55 5.87 3.15 -11.67
N LYS A 56 6.73 4.11 -11.99
CA LYS A 56 7.34 4.28 -13.32
C LYS A 56 8.15 3.06 -13.78
N ASP A 57 8.80 2.38 -12.84
CA ASP A 57 9.81 1.35 -13.11
C ASP A 57 9.38 -0.03 -12.59
N SER A 58 8.11 -0.18 -12.18
CA SER A 58 7.59 -1.41 -11.57
C SER A 58 6.58 -2.13 -12.46
N ASP A 59 6.56 -3.46 -12.37
CA ASP A 59 5.55 -4.30 -13.02
C ASP A 59 4.41 -4.62 -12.02
N PRO A 60 3.14 -4.28 -12.31
CA PRO A 60 2.02 -4.58 -11.43
C PRO A 60 1.84 -6.07 -11.12
N ARG A 61 2.29 -6.98 -11.99
CA ARG A 61 2.27 -8.44 -11.75
C ARG A 61 3.25 -8.83 -10.65
N ILE A 62 4.47 -8.29 -10.69
CA ILE A 62 5.49 -8.50 -9.66
C ILE A 62 5.01 -7.95 -8.31
N ILE A 63 4.35 -6.80 -8.32
CA ILE A 63 3.77 -6.21 -7.10
C ILE A 63 2.68 -7.14 -6.53
N ALA A 64 1.76 -7.63 -7.37
CA ALA A 64 0.72 -8.55 -6.93
C ALA A 64 1.31 -9.86 -6.37
N ASP A 65 2.27 -10.46 -7.07
CA ASP A 65 2.96 -11.68 -6.63
C ASP A 65 3.70 -11.46 -5.30
N THR A 66 4.28 -10.28 -5.11
CA THR A 66 4.92 -9.91 -3.85
C THR A 66 3.89 -9.79 -2.73
N ALA A 67 2.76 -9.15 -3.00
CA ALA A 67 1.67 -9.02 -2.05
C ALA A 67 1.02 -10.37 -1.67
N TYR A 68 1.15 -11.39 -2.52
CA TYR A 68 0.74 -12.78 -2.26
C TYR A 68 1.74 -13.61 -1.44
N LYS A 69 2.91 -13.08 -1.10
CA LYS A 69 3.88 -13.80 -0.25
C LYS A 69 3.48 -13.74 1.21
N TYR A 70 3.72 -14.84 1.92
CA TYR A 70 3.61 -14.83 3.38
C TYR A 70 4.80 -14.09 3.99
N PRO A 71 4.58 -13.32 5.07
CA PRO A 71 5.67 -12.69 5.79
C PRO A 71 6.63 -13.72 6.39
N MET A 72 7.91 -13.39 6.42
CA MET A 72 8.97 -14.18 7.03
C MET A 72 9.19 -13.73 8.46
N MET A 73 9.00 -14.65 9.42
CA MET A 73 9.25 -14.42 10.86
C MET A 73 8.54 -13.16 11.42
N SER A 74 7.46 -12.72 10.77
CA SER A 74 6.63 -11.57 11.15
C SER A 74 5.15 -11.91 10.96
N GLY A 75 4.28 -11.21 11.68
CA GLY A 75 2.84 -11.29 11.48
C GLY A 75 2.35 -10.52 10.25
N LYS A 76 3.18 -9.65 9.66
CA LYS A 76 2.77 -8.74 8.57
C LYS A 76 3.84 -8.59 7.50
N GLN A 77 3.37 -8.33 6.27
CA GLN A 77 4.16 -7.86 5.14
C GLN A 77 3.65 -6.49 4.71
N VAL A 78 4.53 -5.57 4.36
CA VAL A 78 4.22 -4.22 3.89
C VAL A 78 4.72 -4.04 2.47
N VAL A 79 3.80 -3.79 1.54
CA VAL A 79 4.12 -3.51 0.13
C VAL A 79 3.64 -2.11 -0.20
N ILE A 80 4.55 -1.20 -0.54
CA ILE A 80 4.22 0.21 -0.82
C ILE A 80 4.52 0.52 -2.28
N ILE A 81 3.56 1.09 -2.98
CA ILE A 81 3.72 1.59 -4.35
C ILE A 81 3.74 3.12 -4.29
N LYS A 82 4.92 3.72 -4.40
CA LYS A 82 5.11 5.18 -4.52
C LYS A 82 4.84 5.63 -5.96
N GLU A 83 4.26 6.81 -6.11
CA GLU A 83 3.91 7.40 -7.42
C GLU A 83 3.07 6.45 -8.30
N ALA A 84 2.09 5.76 -7.71
CA ALA A 84 1.30 4.72 -8.36
C ALA A 84 0.50 5.21 -9.59
N GLN A 85 0.29 6.52 -9.74
CA GLN A 85 -0.29 7.11 -10.95
C GLN A 85 0.56 6.96 -12.20
N THR A 86 1.84 6.61 -12.04
CA THR A 86 2.78 6.31 -13.12
C THR A 86 2.87 4.82 -13.44
N LEU A 87 2.22 3.96 -12.64
CA LEU A 87 2.18 2.52 -12.85
C LEU A 87 1.29 2.16 -14.05
N LYS A 88 1.87 1.49 -15.03
CA LYS A 88 1.11 0.96 -16.18
C LYS A 88 0.27 -0.24 -15.74
N GLU A 89 -0.91 -0.38 -16.34
CA GLU A 89 -1.81 -1.54 -16.10
C GLU A 89 -2.14 -1.77 -14.61
N ILE A 90 -2.31 -0.69 -13.83
CA ILE A 90 -2.67 -0.75 -12.40
C ILE A 90 -3.93 -1.60 -12.12
N GLU A 91 -4.82 -1.74 -13.11
CA GLU A 91 -6.01 -2.60 -13.06
C GLU A 91 -5.70 -4.07 -12.76
N ILE A 92 -4.48 -4.56 -13.05
CA ILE A 92 -4.04 -5.90 -12.67
C ILE A 92 -4.13 -6.11 -11.14
N LEU A 93 -3.89 -5.05 -10.36
CA LEU A 93 -3.99 -5.10 -8.90
C LEU A 93 -5.44 -5.26 -8.41
N ARG A 94 -6.47 -5.04 -9.26
CA ARG A 94 -7.87 -5.31 -8.89
C ARG A 94 -8.09 -6.78 -8.56
N ASN A 95 -7.42 -7.69 -9.27
CA ASN A 95 -7.54 -9.13 -9.02
C ASN A 95 -7.06 -9.46 -7.60
N TYR A 96 -5.91 -8.92 -7.20
CA TYR A 96 -5.45 -9.02 -5.81
C TYR A 96 -6.43 -8.37 -4.83
N ALA A 97 -6.94 -7.17 -5.16
CA ALA A 97 -7.86 -6.44 -4.30
C ALA A 97 -9.20 -7.14 -4.04
N SER A 98 -9.62 -8.06 -4.91
CA SER A 98 -10.83 -8.87 -4.71
C SER A 98 -10.70 -9.88 -3.56
N LYS A 99 -9.48 -10.38 -3.31
CA LYS A 99 -9.20 -11.38 -2.27
C LYS A 99 -7.79 -11.16 -1.71
N PRO A 100 -7.57 -10.06 -0.96
CA PRO A 100 -6.25 -9.71 -0.46
C PRO A 100 -5.82 -10.64 0.68
N MET A 101 -4.50 -10.77 0.85
CA MET A 101 -3.98 -11.52 1.98
C MET A 101 -4.13 -10.72 3.28
N PRO A 102 -4.74 -11.29 4.35
CA PRO A 102 -4.88 -10.59 5.64
C PRO A 102 -3.54 -10.23 6.31
N SER A 103 -2.47 -10.93 5.96
CA SER A 103 -1.11 -10.68 6.43
C SER A 103 -0.39 -9.56 5.66
N THR A 104 -0.89 -9.17 4.49
CA THR A 104 -0.24 -8.15 3.66
C THR A 104 -0.96 -6.82 3.77
N ILE A 105 -0.20 -5.75 3.93
CA ILE A 105 -0.65 -4.36 3.87
C ILE A 105 -0.12 -3.77 2.57
N LEU A 106 -0.98 -3.69 1.57
CA LEU A 106 -0.68 -3.06 0.28
C LEU A 106 -1.07 -1.58 0.33
N VAL A 107 -0.09 -0.69 0.19
CA VAL A 107 -0.27 0.77 0.19
C VAL A 107 -0.05 1.30 -1.22
N ILE A 108 -1.08 1.87 -1.83
CA ILE A 108 -1.04 2.42 -3.19
C ILE A 108 -1.08 3.95 -3.08
N CYS A 109 0.04 4.61 -3.31
CA CYS A 109 0.16 6.08 -3.25
C CYS A 109 -0.07 6.69 -4.62
N TYR A 110 -1.33 7.01 -4.94
CA TYR A 110 -1.76 7.55 -6.22
C TYR A 110 -1.93 9.08 -6.14
N LYS A 111 -0.85 9.82 -6.36
CA LYS A 111 -0.82 11.27 -6.17
C LYS A 111 -1.37 12.03 -7.38
N TYR A 112 -1.86 13.25 -7.12
CA TYR A 112 -2.21 14.26 -8.13
C TYR A 112 -3.33 13.87 -9.11
N LYS A 113 -4.04 12.78 -8.84
CA LYS A 113 -5.18 12.33 -9.64
C LYS A 113 -6.21 11.66 -8.74
N THR A 114 -7.47 12.00 -8.97
CA THR A 114 -8.59 11.28 -8.37
C THR A 114 -8.86 10.06 -9.23
N LEU A 115 -8.74 8.86 -8.65
CA LEU A 115 -9.15 7.63 -9.32
C LEU A 115 -10.68 7.72 -9.51
N ASN A 116 -11.15 7.78 -10.75
CA ASN A 116 -12.59 7.82 -11.04
C ASN A 116 -13.24 6.55 -10.49
N GLN A 117 -14.12 6.70 -9.49
CA GLN A 117 -14.86 5.59 -8.87
C GLN A 117 -15.95 4.98 -9.79
N LYS A 118 -15.91 5.21 -11.10
CA LYS A 118 -16.84 4.58 -12.04
C LYS A 118 -16.34 3.18 -12.38
N THR A 119 -16.67 2.24 -11.49
CA THR A 119 -16.61 0.81 -11.78
C THR A 119 -17.93 0.43 -12.47
N LYS A 120 -17.86 -0.03 -13.72
CA LYS A 120 -18.90 -0.87 -14.31
C LYS A 120 -18.60 -2.32 -13.97
#